data_AF-A0A383EMK7-F1
#
_entry.id   AF-A0A383EMK7-F1
#
_cell.length_a   1.000
_cell.length_b   1.000
_cell.length_c   1.000
_cell.angle_alpha   90.00
_cell.angle_beta   90.00
_cell.angle_gamma   90.00
#
_symmetry.space_group_name_H-M   'P 1'
#
loop_
_entity.id
_entity.type
_entity.pdbx_description
1 polymer ?
#
loop_
_entity_poly.entity_id
_entity_poly.type
_entity_poly.pdbx_seq_one_letter_code
_entity_poly.pdbx_strand_id
1 'polypeptide(L)'
;MKYDNLNEFKNSFSNYTELRVQENRNKRVSLINGDVTGNVAATASGVSARVFKDGNWGFSSNPDITNDSISNVLKASSDNVQFMNTKDTTRCGIFLPETKANYEMNFTTKKDQQNQKFWLDFVKELDGYIEKNFPELLSRNLVIAGLDMEKSLLTSDGSESYSMTPRAILAVMLSIEKDSSPINLMEIWGGLGQLEDKFI
;
A
#
# COMPACT_ATOMS: atom_id res chain seq x y z
N MET A 1 7.79 -8.01 0.84
CA MET A 1 8.18 -9.43 0.79
C MET A 1 7.22 -10.15 -0.15
N LYS A 2 7.72 -10.92 -1.13
CA LYS A 2 6.90 -11.90 -1.86
C LYS A 2 6.61 -13.09 -0.94
N TYR A 3 5.35 -13.48 -0.80
CA TYR A 3 4.97 -14.61 0.04
C TYR A 3 4.74 -15.83 -0.84
N ASP A 4 5.76 -16.68 -0.95
CA ASP A 4 5.80 -17.77 -1.93
C ASP A 4 4.99 -19.02 -1.51
N ASN A 5 4.58 -19.12 -0.25
CA ASN A 5 4.04 -20.36 0.33
C ASN A 5 2.51 -20.39 0.47
N LEU A 6 1.75 -19.52 -0.20
CA LEU A 6 0.27 -19.54 -0.05
C LEU A 6 -0.36 -20.89 -0.44
N ASN A 7 0.26 -21.63 -1.35
CA ASN A 7 -0.22 -22.92 -1.82
C ASN A 7 -0.36 -23.98 -0.72
N GLU A 8 0.37 -23.88 0.40
CA GLU A 8 0.24 -24.81 1.52
C GLU A 8 -1.15 -24.77 2.17
N PHE A 9 -1.86 -23.64 2.04
CA PHE A 9 -3.20 -23.44 2.59
C PHE A 9 -4.34 -23.81 1.64
N LYS A 10 -4.03 -24.26 0.41
CA LYS A 10 -5.05 -24.57 -0.60
C LYS A 10 -6.07 -25.61 -0.12
N ASN A 11 -5.60 -26.59 0.64
CA ASN A 11 -6.46 -27.65 1.20
C ASN A 11 -7.42 -27.14 2.31
N SER A 12 -7.19 -25.93 2.81
CA SER A 12 -8.03 -25.27 3.83
C SER A 12 -9.13 -24.39 3.21
N PHE A 13 -9.20 -24.28 1.89
CA PHE A 13 -10.19 -23.46 1.22
C PHE A 13 -11.56 -24.14 1.21
N SER A 14 -12.62 -23.33 1.31
CA SER A 14 -14.00 -23.80 1.21
C SER A 14 -14.77 -22.96 0.21
N ASN A 15 -15.59 -23.59 -0.65
CA ASN A 15 -16.27 -22.89 -1.75
C ASN A 15 -15.25 -22.06 -2.59
N TYR A 16 -15.71 -21.00 -3.25
CA TYR A 16 -14.76 -20.08 -3.87
C TYR A 16 -14.07 -19.22 -2.80
N THR A 17 -12.74 -19.31 -2.70
CA THR A 17 -11.92 -18.63 -1.68
C THR A 17 -10.86 -17.79 -2.35
N GLU A 18 -10.60 -16.60 -1.82
CA GLU A 18 -9.43 -15.78 -2.15
C GLU A 18 -8.64 -15.48 -0.88
N LEU A 19 -7.35 -15.82 -0.89
CA LEU A 19 -6.39 -15.56 0.17
C LEU A 19 -5.36 -14.55 -0.32
N ARG A 20 -5.22 -13.43 0.40
CA ARG A 20 -4.30 -12.36 0.06
C ARG A 20 -3.40 -12.03 1.24
N VAL A 21 -2.10 -12.01 1.00
CA VAL A 21 -1.09 -11.44 1.90
C VAL A 21 -0.61 -10.12 1.32
N GLN A 22 -0.45 -9.09 2.15
CA GLN A 22 0.01 -7.78 1.75
C GLN A 22 1.02 -7.20 2.74
N GLU A 23 2.00 -6.47 2.23
CA GLU A 23 2.92 -5.64 3.00
C GLU A 23 3.08 -4.28 2.30
N ASN A 24 2.96 -3.20 3.08
CA ASN A 24 3.23 -1.84 2.66
C ASN A 24 4.44 -1.30 3.42
N ARG A 25 5.46 -0.81 2.71
CA ARG A 25 6.59 -0.10 3.32
C ARG A 25 6.54 1.37 2.96
N ASN A 26 6.54 2.23 3.96
CA ASN A 26 6.42 3.67 3.83
C ASN A 26 7.70 4.34 4.30
N LYS A 27 8.20 5.29 3.50
CA LYS A 27 9.20 6.29 3.90
C LYS A 27 8.59 7.66 3.70
N ARG A 28 8.69 8.55 4.68
CA ARG A 28 8.19 9.92 4.55
C ARG A 28 9.04 10.90 5.34
N VAL A 29 9.38 12.02 4.73
CA VAL A 29 9.95 13.19 5.41
C VAL A 29 9.07 14.40 5.09
N SER A 30 8.77 15.19 6.11
CA SER A 30 8.03 16.46 5.99
C SER A 30 8.85 17.58 6.64
N LEU A 31 9.03 18.69 5.93
CA LEU A 31 9.63 19.92 6.42
C LEU A 31 8.64 21.07 6.41
N ILE A 32 8.78 21.99 7.37
CA ILE A 32 8.17 23.32 7.35
C ILE A 32 9.27 24.33 7.64
N ASN A 33 9.59 25.20 6.68
CA ASN A 33 10.64 26.22 6.80
C ASN A 33 11.99 25.65 7.29
N GLY A 34 12.40 24.50 6.73
CA GLY A 34 13.62 23.80 7.11
C GLY A 34 13.52 22.92 8.36
N ASP A 35 12.51 23.13 9.21
CA ASP A 35 12.28 22.31 10.40
C ASP A 35 11.62 20.98 10.05
N VAL A 36 12.15 19.90 10.63
CA VAL A 36 11.62 18.55 10.42
C VAL A 36 10.36 18.35 11.24
N THR A 37 9.21 18.32 10.58
CA THR A 37 7.90 18.12 11.21
C THR A 37 7.41 16.67 11.11
N GLY A 38 8.02 15.87 10.25
CA GLY A 38 7.75 14.44 10.16
C GLY A 38 8.93 13.66 9.59
N ASN A 39 9.23 12.52 10.21
CA ASN A 39 10.22 11.58 9.72
C ASN A 39 9.75 10.17 10.06
N VAL A 40 9.23 9.46 9.06
CA VAL A 40 8.58 8.15 9.23
C VAL A 40 9.24 7.14 8.32
N ALA A 41 9.64 6.01 8.90
CA ALA A 41 9.87 4.77 8.20
C ALA A 41 9.00 3.70 8.87
N ALA A 42 8.07 3.11 8.14
CA ALA A 42 7.08 2.20 8.71
C ALA A 42 6.74 1.06 7.75
N THR A 43 6.48 -0.11 8.32
CA THR A 43 5.98 -1.28 7.61
C THR A 43 4.62 -1.66 8.19
N ALA A 44 3.64 -1.94 7.34
CA ALA A 44 2.34 -2.46 7.74
C ALA A 44 2.03 -3.69 6.88
N SER A 45 1.68 -4.80 7.52
CA SER A 45 1.43 -6.07 6.86
C SER A 45 0.09 -6.67 7.29
N GLY A 46 -0.34 -7.70 6.56
CA GLY A 46 -1.44 -8.53 7.01
C GLY A 46 -1.86 -9.57 5.98
N VAL A 47 -2.68 -10.49 6.46
CA VAL A 47 -3.40 -11.47 5.64
C VAL A 47 -4.88 -11.18 5.68
N SER A 48 -5.57 -11.41 4.58
CA SER A 48 -7.02 -11.40 4.48
C SER A 48 -7.51 -12.55 3.64
N ALA A 49 -8.68 -13.09 3.98
CA ALA A 49 -9.39 -14.04 3.15
C ALA A 49 -10.80 -13.53 2.86
N ARG A 50 -11.34 -13.93 1.70
CA ARG A 50 -12.77 -13.85 1.42
C ARG A 50 -13.28 -15.15 0.83
N VAL A 51 -14.47 -15.56 1.23
CA VAL A 51 -15.13 -16.80 0.81
C VAL A 51 -16.50 -16.46 0.25
N PHE A 52 -16.79 -16.96 -0.94
CA PHE A 52 -18.08 -16.78 -1.60
C PHE A 52 -18.89 -18.07 -1.56
N LYS A 53 -20.17 -17.94 -1.20
CA LYS A 53 -21.13 -19.05 -1.20
C LYS A 53 -22.57 -18.54 -1.32
N ASP A 54 -23.34 -19.11 -2.25
CA ASP A 54 -24.78 -18.87 -2.43
C ASP A 54 -25.17 -17.38 -2.54
N GLY A 55 -24.33 -16.58 -3.22
CA GLY A 55 -24.57 -15.16 -3.44
C GLY A 55 -23.97 -14.22 -2.40
N ASN A 56 -23.45 -14.74 -1.28
CA ASN A 56 -22.88 -13.94 -0.20
C ASN A 56 -21.36 -14.09 -0.10
N TRP A 57 -20.73 -13.09 0.54
CA TRP A 57 -19.31 -13.08 0.86
C TRP A 57 -19.08 -13.05 2.37
N GLY A 58 -18.21 -13.92 2.85
CA GLY A 58 -17.59 -13.81 4.16
C GLY A 58 -16.17 -13.28 4.02
N PHE A 59 -15.75 -12.43 4.96
CA PHE A 59 -14.42 -11.80 4.96
C PHE A 59 -13.81 -11.82 6.35
N SER A 60 -12.49 -11.94 6.43
CA SER A 60 -11.72 -11.76 7.66
C SER A 60 -10.28 -11.36 7.34
N SER A 61 -9.62 -10.71 8.30
CA SER A 61 -8.24 -10.23 8.16
C SER A 61 -7.48 -10.23 9.49
N ASN A 62 -6.16 -10.33 9.42
CA ASN A 62 -5.26 -10.31 10.57
C ASN A 62 -3.96 -9.55 10.20
N PRO A 63 -3.42 -8.67 11.08
CA PRO A 63 -2.17 -7.95 10.81
C PRO A 63 -0.92 -8.86 10.79
N ASP A 64 -0.97 -9.99 11.49
CA ASP A 64 0.13 -10.94 11.59
C ASP A 64 0.07 -11.98 10.47
N ILE A 65 1.20 -12.20 9.81
CA ILE A 65 1.34 -13.19 8.75
C ILE A 65 1.99 -14.45 9.36
N THR A 66 1.18 -15.26 10.03
CA THR A 66 1.57 -16.56 10.59
C THR A 66 0.64 -17.66 10.08
N ASN A 67 1.07 -18.92 10.13
CA ASN A 67 0.23 -20.04 9.68
C ASN A 67 -1.08 -20.14 10.46
N ASP A 68 -1.04 -19.82 11.76
CA ASP A 68 -2.23 -19.75 12.62
C ASP A 68 -3.15 -18.59 12.20
N SER A 69 -2.60 -17.40 11.98
CA SER A 69 -3.38 -16.24 11.51
C SER A 69 -4.02 -16.50 10.15
N ILE A 70 -3.31 -17.13 9.21
CA ILE A 70 -3.82 -17.51 7.89
C ILE A 70 -4.97 -18.52 8.03
N SER A 71 -4.77 -19.58 8.82
CA SER A 71 -5.80 -20.59 9.08
C SER A 71 -7.04 -19.97 9.74
N ASN A 72 -6.84 -19.05 10.69
CA ASN A 72 -7.91 -18.35 11.38
C ASN A 72 -8.71 -17.43 10.44
N VAL A 73 -8.07 -16.66 9.55
CA VAL A 73 -8.82 -15.81 8.60
C VAL A 73 -9.60 -16.64 7.57
N LEU A 74 -9.06 -17.78 7.12
CA LEU A 74 -9.76 -18.70 6.23
C LEU A 74 -11.00 -19.30 6.90
N LYS A 75 -10.83 -19.80 8.13
CA LYS A 75 -11.94 -20.34 8.93
C LYS A 75 -12.99 -19.26 9.21
N ALA A 76 -12.58 -18.11 9.72
CA ALA A 76 -13.50 -17.02 10.05
C ALA A 76 -14.26 -16.49 8.82
N SER A 77 -13.61 -16.40 7.65
CA SER A 77 -14.29 -16.02 6.41
C SER A 77 -15.34 -17.05 6.00
N SER A 78 -15.03 -18.34 6.16
CA SER A 78 -15.97 -19.44 5.90
C SER A 78 -17.15 -19.42 6.89
N ASP A 79 -16.89 -19.24 8.18
CA ASP A 79 -17.92 -19.14 9.22
C ASP A 79 -18.81 -17.90 8.98
N ASN A 80 -18.22 -16.78 8.58
CA ASN A 80 -18.94 -15.54 8.27
C ASN A 80 -19.92 -15.72 7.10
N VAL A 81 -19.51 -16.35 6.00
CA VAL A 81 -20.44 -16.59 4.87
C VAL A 81 -21.54 -17.59 5.23
N GLN A 82 -21.22 -18.62 6.03
CA GLN A 82 -22.21 -19.57 6.52
C GLN A 82 -23.27 -18.87 7.38
N PHE A 83 -22.84 -18.01 8.31
CA PHE A 83 -23.74 -17.22 9.13
C PHE A 83 -24.62 -16.30 8.28
N MET A 84 -24.05 -15.56 7.31
CA MET A 84 -24.80 -14.69 6.40
C MET A 84 -25.87 -15.46 5.63
N ASN A 85 -25.54 -16.66 5.13
CA ASN A 85 -26.50 -17.51 4.43
C ASN A 85 -27.65 -17.98 5.32
N THR A 86 -27.51 -17.98 6.67
CA THR A 86 -28.67 -18.23 7.56
C THR A 86 -29.66 -17.08 7.62
N LYS A 87 -29.24 -15.86 7.26
CA LYS A 87 -30.06 -14.64 7.32
C LYS A 87 -30.66 -14.25 5.98
N ASP A 88 -30.02 -14.67 4.89
CA ASP A 88 -30.48 -14.41 3.54
C ASP A 88 -31.28 -15.60 2.98
N THR A 89 -32.58 -15.37 2.75
CA THR A 89 -33.50 -16.32 2.10
C THR A 89 -33.57 -16.14 0.58
N THR A 90 -33.00 -15.05 0.05
CA THR A 90 -32.98 -14.71 -1.38
C THR A 90 -31.76 -15.27 -2.12
N ARG A 91 -31.03 -16.19 -1.46
CA ARG A 91 -29.82 -16.88 -1.95
C ARG A 91 -29.89 -17.09 -3.45
N CYS A 92 -28.95 -16.50 -4.17
CA CYS A 92 -28.83 -16.74 -5.60
C CYS A 92 -27.81 -17.87 -5.80
N GLY A 93 -28.21 -18.92 -6.53
CA GLY A 93 -27.34 -20.06 -6.88
C GLY A 93 -26.28 -19.71 -7.91
N ILE A 94 -25.75 -18.48 -7.87
CA ILE A 94 -24.73 -17.99 -8.77
C ILE A 94 -23.42 -18.67 -8.39
N PHE A 95 -22.80 -19.30 -9.38
CA PHE A 95 -21.41 -19.73 -9.30
C PHE A 95 -20.54 -18.63 -9.89
N LEU A 96 -19.42 -18.32 -9.22
CA LEU A 96 -18.44 -17.41 -9.80
C LEU A 96 -17.78 -18.11 -11.00
N PRO A 97 -17.43 -17.35 -12.06
CA PRO A 97 -16.63 -17.89 -13.14
C PRO A 97 -15.33 -18.45 -12.57
N GLU A 98 -15.02 -19.71 -12.87
CA GLU A 98 -13.72 -20.29 -12.56
C GLU A 98 -12.76 -19.97 -13.69
N THR A 99 -11.70 -19.24 -13.39
CA THR A 99 -10.67 -18.89 -14.37
C THR A 99 -9.32 -19.07 -13.74
N LYS A 100 -8.44 -19.85 -14.36
CA LYS A 100 -7.06 -19.96 -13.88
C LYS A 100 -6.19 -18.90 -14.53
N ALA A 101 -5.64 -18.01 -13.73
CA ALA A 101 -4.68 -17.01 -14.18
C ALA A 101 -3.43 -17.00 -13.31
N ASN A 102 -2.28 -16.77 -13.94
CA ASN A 102 -1.03 -16.48 -13.25
C ASN A 102 -0.60 -15.07 -13.66
N TYR A 103 -0.39 -14.19 -12.68
CA TYR A 103 0.02 -12.81 -12.93
C TYR A 103 1.20 -12.42 -12.06
N GLU A 104 2.21 -11.81 -12.67
CA GLU A 104 3.35 -11.25 -11.95
C GLU A 104 3.64 -9.83 -12.44
N MET A 105 3.74 -8.90 -11.49
CA MET A 105 4.09 -7.51 -11.76
C MET A 105 5.06 -7.01 -10.70
N ASN A 106 6.31 -6.82 -11.05
CA ASN A 106 7.34 -6.40 -10.10
C ASN A 106 8.05 -5.14 -10.61
N PHE A 107 7.74 -4.00 -9.99
CA PHE A 107 8.37 -2.71 -10.27
C PHE A 107 9.43 -2.32 -9.24
N THR A 108 10.04 -3.30 -8.55
CA THR A 108 11.17 -3.05 -7.66
C THR A 108 12.29 -2.33 -8.41
N THR A 109 12.84 -1.29 -7.79
CA THR A 109 13.95 -0.53 -8.37
C THR A 109 15.14 -1.45 -8.62
N LYS A 110 15.88 -1.14 -9.68
CA LYS A 110 17.18 -1.77 -9.98
C LYS A 110 18.35 -0.95 -9.45
N LYS A 111 18.09 0.22 -8.86
CA LYS A 111 19.10 1.11 -8.27
C LYS A 111 19.42 0.70 -6.83
N ASP A 112 20.54 1.21 -6.32
CA ASP A 112 20.86 1.06 -4.91
C ASP A 112 19.87 1.87 -4.05
N GLN A 113 19.21 1.16 -3.13
CA GLN A 113 18.23 1.79 -2.24
C GLN A 113 18.91 2.71 -1.23
N GLN A 114 18.33 3.89 -1.08
CA GLN A 114 18.81 4.89 -0.13
C GLN A 114 18.10 4.74 1.21
N ASN A 115 18.84 5.01 2.29
CA ASN A 115 18.30 4.97 3.64
C ASN A 115 17.46 6.23 3.96
N GLN A 116 16.78 6.21 5.11
CA GLN A 116 15.93 7.33 5.52
C GLN A 116 16.71 8.64 5.71
N LYS A 117 17.98 8.57 6.14
CA LYS A 117 18.82 9.75 6.34
C LYS A 117 19.10 10.45 5.01
N PHE A 118 19.40 9.70 3.96
CA PHE A 118 19.61 10.25 2.63
C PHE A 118 18.41 11.10 2.18
N TRP A 119 17.19 10.58 2.32
CA TRP A 119 15.97 11.31 1.92
C TRP A 119 15.68 12.53 2.79
N LEU A 120 16.07 12.49 4.07
CA LEU A 120 16.02 13.66 4.95
C LEU A 120 17.01 14.73 4.49
N ASP A 121 18.25 14.36 4.20
CA ASP A 121 19.28 15.29 3.73
C ASP A 121 18.90 15.88 2.37
N PHE A 122 18.38 15.05 1.45
CA PHE A 122 17.89 15.45 0.13
C PHE A 122 16.83 16.55 0.21
N VAL A 123 15.80 16.37 1.05
CA VAL A 123 14.72 17.36 1.15
C VAL A 123 15.17 18.63 1.90
N LYS A 124 16.14 18.53 2.82
CA LYS A 124 16.77 19.68 3.46
C LYS A 124 17.61 20.51 2.49
N GLU A 125 18.37 19.85 1.61
CA GLU A 125 19.12 20.54 0.56
C GLU A 125 18.17 21.29 -0.38
N LEU A 126 17.05 20.67 -0.75
CA LEU A 126 16.02 21.31 -1.56
C LEU A 126 15.38 22.51 -0.84
N ASP A 127 15.01 22.40 0.44
CA ASP A 127 14.48 23.54 1.21
C ASP A 127 15.50 24.69 1.29
N GLY A 128 16.77 24.37 1.58
CA GLY A 128 17.84 25.38 1.67
C GLY A 128 18.09 26.08 0.33
N TYR A 129 17.95 25.38 -0.79
CA TYR A 129 17.95 26.00 -2.11
C TYR A 129 16.78 26.99 -2.27
N ILE A 130 15.57 26.60 -1.89
CA ILE A 130 14.38 27.45 -2.01
C ILE A 130 14.54 28.70 -1.12
N GLU A 131 14.95 28.53 0.14
CA GLU A 131 15.21 29.62 1.09
C GLU A 131 16.19 30.65 0.54
N LYS A 132 17.31 30.19 -0.03
CA LYS A 132 18.36 31.06 -0.54
C LYS A 132 17.91 31.86 -1.77
N ASN A 133 17.11 31.25 -2.65
CA ASN A 133 16.75 31.85 -3.93
C ASN A 133 15.44 32.64 -3.89
N PHE A 134 14.57 32.38 -2.90
CA PHE A 134 13.25 33.00 -2.78
C PHE A 134 13.01 33.47 -1.33
N PRO A 135 13.77 34.46 -0.84
CA PRO A 135 13.69 34.94 0.54
C PRO A 135 12.35 35.62 0.90
N GLU A 136 11.54 35.97 -0.08
CA GLU A 136 10.22 36.58 0.08
C GLU A 136 9.11 35.57 0.47
N LEU A 137 9.40 34.27 0.42
CA LEU A 137 8.45 33.23 0.80
C LEU A 137 8.15 33.29 2.30
N LEU A 138 6.86 33.30 2.64
CA LEU A 138 6.38 33.18 4.02
C LEU A 138 6.53 31.75 4.56
N SER A 139 6.26 30.75 3.71
CA SER A 139 6.31 29.35 4.10
C SER A 139 6.79 28.45 2.98
N ARG A 140 7.53 27.41 3.37
CA ARG A 140 8.04 26.33 2.53
C ARG A 140 7.67 25.01 3.21
N ASN A 141 6.68 24.30 2.67
CA ASN A 141 6.27 22.98 3.17
C ASN A 141 6.65 21.93 2.14
N LEU A 142 7.64 21.10 2.47
CA LEU A 142 8.16 20.09 1.57
C LEU A 142 7.83 18.71 2.14
N VAL A 143 7.33 17.81 1.29
CA VAL A 143 7.07 16.41 1.66
C VAL A 143 7.64 15.50 0.59
N ILE A 144 8.53 14.60 0.99
CA ILE A 144 8.96 13.47 0.16
C ILE A 144 8.42 12.17 0.76
N ALA A 145 7.79 11.34 -0.06
CA ALA A 145 7.14 10.11 0.36
C ALA A 145 7.34 8.97 -0.64
N GLY A 146 7.74 7.81 -0.13
CA GLY A 146 7.80 6.55 -0.85
C GLY A 146 6.86 5.53 -0.23
N LEU A 147 6.17 4.76 -1.07
CA LEU A 147 5.30 3.67 -0.68
C LEU A 147 5.59 2.47 -1.58
N ASP A 148 6.09 1.37 -1.02
CA ASP A 148 6.09 0.08 -1.69
C ASP A 148 4.84 -0.69 -1.28
N MET A 149 4.07 -1.21 -2.23
CA MET A 149 2.95 -2.12 -1.96
C MET A 149 3.25 -3.48 -2.56
N GLU A 150 3.42 -4.48 -1.71
CA GLU A 150 3.60 -5.87 -2.12
C GLU A 150 2.39 -6.72 -1.76
N LYS A 151 1.90 -7.53 -2.70
CA LYS A 151 0.75 -8.40 -2.52
C LYS A 151 1.01 -9.76 -3.15
N SER A 152 0.62 -10.80 -2.45
CA SER A 152 0.54 -12.18 -2.96
C SER A 152 -0.90 -12.65 -2.80
N LEU A 153 -1.46 -13.28 -3.83
CA LEU A 153 -2.84 -13.75 -3.90
C LEU A 153 -2.87 -15.20 -4.36
N LEU A 154 -3.71 -16.01 -3.71
CA LEU A 154 -4.08 -17.34 -4.14
C LEU A 154 -5.60 -17.47 -4.11
N THR A 155 -6.17 -18.14 -5.10
CA THR A 155 -7.61 -18.43 -5.16
C THR A 155 -7.89 -19.93 -5.23
N SER A 156 -9.11 -20.33 -4.90
CA SER A 156 -9.53 -21.75 -4.91
C SER A 156 -9.55 -22.40 -6.27
N ASP A 157 -9.76 -21.64 -7.34
CA ASP A 157 -9.62 -22.15 -8.70
C ASP A 157 -8.15 -22.36 -9.10
N GLY A 158 -7.21 -21.92 -8.27
CA GLY A 158 -5.78 -22.08 -8.48
C GLY A 158 -5.11 -20.90 -9.18
N SER A 159 -5.77 -19.74 -9.28
CA SER A 159 -5.10 -18.53 -9.73
C SER A 159 -4.13 -17.99 -8.69
N GLU A 160 -2.97 -17.55 -9.17
CA GLU A 160 -1.90 -16.94 -8.38
C GLU A 160 -1.56 -15.56 -8.92
N SER A 161 -1.31 -14.61 -8.03
CA SER A 161 -0.83 -13.29 -8.42
C SER A 161 0.17 -12.74 -7.44
N TYR A 162 1.27 -12.20 -7.96
CA TYR A 162 2.21 -11.36 -7.23
C TYR A 162 2.24 -9.96 -7.82
N SER A 163 2.21 -8.94 -6.96
CA SER A 163 2.44 -7.56 -7.37
C SER A 163 3.32 -6.82 -6.38
N MET A 164 4.36 -6.15 -6.87
CA MET A 164 5.12 -5.10 -6.19
C MET A 164 4.95 -3.81 -6.98
N THR A 165 4.18 -2.87 -6.43
CA THR A 165 3.88 -1.58 -7.07
C THR A 165 4.29 -0.43 -6.16
N PRO A 166 5.38 0.27 -6.47
CA PRO A 166 5.86 1.38 -5.68
C PRO A 166 5.28 2.71 -6.17
N ARG A 167 5.21 3.69 -5.27
CA ARG A 167 4.86 5.07 -5.56
C ARG A 167 5.80 6.01 -4.84
N ALA A 168 6.30 6.99 -5.57
CA ALA A 168 7.14 8.05 -5.05
C ALA A 168 6.49 9.41 -5.32
N ILE A 169 6.53 10.30 -4.34
CA ILE A 169 5.96 11.65 -4.43
C ILE A 169 6.91 12.63 -3.75
N LEU A 170 7.14 13.76 -4.41
CA LEU A 170 7.66 14.99 -3.82
C LEU A 170 6.58 16.06 -3.98
N ALA A 171 6.07 16.60 -2.88
CA ALA A 171 5.15 17.72 -2.86
C ALA A 171 5.87 18.94 -2.29
N VAL A 172 5.77 20.07 -2.99
CA VAL A 172 6.31 21.35 -2.53
C VAL A 172 5.15 22.34 -2.50
N MET A 173 4.90 22.90 -1.33
CA MET A 173 3.88 23.92 -1.09
C MET A 173 4.58 25.18 -0.61
N LEU A 174 4.44 26.26 -1.37
CA LEU A 174 5.07 27.55 -1.10
C LEU A 174 3.99 28.60 -0.86
N SER A 175 4.26 29.53 0.03
CA SER A 175 3.35 30.64 0.29
C SER A 175 4.04 32.00 0.31
N ILE A 176 3.31 33.02 -0.13
CA ILE A 176 3.69 34.43 -0.02
C ILE A 176 2.55 35.22 0.62
N GLU A 177 2.85 36.40 1.16
CA GLU A 177 1.84 37.40 1.46
C GLU A 177 1.66 38.32 0.28
N LYS A 178 0.40 38.60 -0.08
CA LYS A 178 0.06 39.68 -1.00
C LYS A 178 -1.21 40.36 -0.52
N ASP A 179 -1.19 41.68 -0.41
CA ASP A 179 -2.35 42.49 0.02
C ASP A 179 -2.97 41.97 1.34
N SER A 180 -2.12 41.65 2.32
CA SER A 180 -2.49 41.07 3.62
C SER A 180 -3.21 39.71 3.57
N SER A 181 -3.08 38.99 2.45
CA SER A 181 -3.66 37.68 2.23
C SER A 181 -2.59 36.65 1.83
N PRO A 182 -2.63 35.42 2.38
CA PRO A 182 -1.70 34.37 1.96
C PRO A 182 -2.10 33.80 0.60
N ILE A 183 -1.15 33.74 -0.33
CA ILE A 183 -1.27 33.00 -1.58
C ILE A 183 -0.44 31.73 -1.46
N ASN A 184 -1.04 30.57 -1.72
CA ASN A 184 -0.39 29.27 -1.67
C ASN A 184 -0.36 28.62 -3.05
N LEU A 185 0.78 28.06 -3.43
CA LEU A 185 0.92 27.20 -4.60
C LEU A 185 1.46 25.85 -4.17
N MET A 186 0.93 24.80 -4.79
CA MET A 186 1.36 23.43 -4.56
C MET A 186 1.69 22.78 -5.90
N GLU A 187 2.85 22.16 -5.96
CA GLU A 187 3.22 21.28 -7.06
C GLU A 187 3.63 19.91 -6.54
N ILE A 188 3.30 18.88 -7.31
CA ILE A 188 3.52 17.48 -6.96
C ILE A 188 4.23 16.77 -8.10
N TRP A 189 5.42 16.22 -7.81
CA TRP A 189 6.20 15.40 -8.73
C TRP A 189 6.23 13.94 -8.27
N GLY A 190 6.42 13.02 -9.21
CA GLY A 190 6.58 11.59 -8.93
C GLY A 190 5.63 10.70 -9.72
N GLY A 191 5.20 9.57 -9.14
CA GLY A 191 4.32 8.58 -9.77
C GLY A 191 4.73 7.15 -9.48
N LEU A 192 4.43 6.23 -10.41
CA LEU A 192 4.84 4.82 -10.36
C LEU A 192 6.38 4.70 -10.36
N GLY A 193 6.95 4.08 -9.32
CA GLY A 193 8.40 3.95 -9.10
C GLY A 193 8.75 4.17 -7.63
N GLN A 194 9.89 3.63 -7.19
CA GLN A 194 10.44 3.96 -5.86
C GLN A 194 11.06 5.36 -5.88
N LEU A 195 11.42 5.89 -4.71
CA LEU A 195 12.02 7.23 -4.60
C LEU A 195 13.28 7.34 -5.47
N GLU A 196 14.04 6.25 -5.51
CA GLU A 196 15.25 6.10 -6.29
C GLU A 196 15.01 6.23 -7.81
N ASP A 197 13.86 5.77 -8.29
CA ASP A 197 13.52 5.83 -9.72
C ASP A 197 13.04 7.22 -10.15
N LYS A 198 12.62 8.06 -9.20
CA LYS A 198 12.01 9.36 -9.47
C LYS A 198 12.91 10.55 -9.22
N PHE A 199 13.81 10.46 -8.25
CA PHE A 199 14.52 11.64 -7.73
C PHE A 199 16.04 11.51 -7.73
N ILE A 200 16.57 10.35 -8.09
CA ILE A 200 18.01 10.11 -8.35
C ILE A 200 18.14 9.22 -9.59
#